data_AF-A0AA96J6W6-F1
#
_entry.id   AF-A0AA96J6W6-F1
#
_cell.length_a   1.000
_cell.length_b   1.000
_cell.length_c   1.000
_cell.angle_alpha   90.00
_cell.angle_beta   90.00
_cell.angle_gamma   90.00
#
_symmetry.space_group_name_H-M   'P 1'
#
loop_
_entity.id
_entity.type
_entity.pdbx_description
1 polymer ?
#
loop_
_entity_poly.entity_id
_entity_poly.type
_entity_poly.pdbx_seq_one_letter_code
_entity_poly.pdbx_strand_id
1 'polypeptide(L)'
;MKKSLTALIATAALALTACSTSTSTSTDAGGDTGTSPAVTVTDAWVKAVDDGMTGAFGIVTNETDADVTIVSAATDAAAMMQLHETIVDASGATAMQEVDGGFTIPAGGTLTLEPGGNHLMLMDVADPLQPGDQVTVTLTLSDGSTVPFDAVVKEFTGAQESYAPSMDGMDHGSASPSTGSPSSGVPSSGADGS
;
A
#
# COMPACT_ATOMS: atom_id res chain seq x y z
N MET A 1 -14.60 -72.26 49.77
CA MET A 1 -13.27 -72.92 49.81
C MET A 1 -12.30 -72.10 48.96
N LYS A 2 -11.07 -71.85 49.48
CA LYS A 2 -9.89 -71.22 48.82
C LYS A 2 -9.93 -69.67 48.77
N LYS A 3 -9.49 -68.90 49.79
CA LYS A 3 -8.10 -68.51 50.18
C LYS A 3 -7.31 -67.98 48.97
N SER A 4 -6.96 -66.69 48.88
CA SER A 4 -5.76 -66.03 49.44
C SER A 4 -5.49 -64.79 48.54
N LEU A 5 -4.75 -63.72 48.82
CA LEU A 5 -3.92 -63.25 49.93
C LEU A 5 -3.56 -61.78 49.60
N THR A 6 -3.71 -60.90 50.59
CA THR A 6 -2.93 -59.70 50.95
C THR A 6 -1.95 -59.06 49.95
N ALA A 7 -2.08 -57.74 49.77
CA ALA A 7 -0.93 -56.83 49.78
C ALA A 7 -1.32 -55.53 50.53
N LEU A 8 -0.58 -55.25 51.60
CA LEU A 8 -0.73 -54.12 52.52
C LEU A 8 0.61 -53.37 52.53
N ILE A 9 0.62 -52.09 52.13
CA ILE A 9 1.64 -51.07 52.44
C ILE A 9 0.83 -49.77 52.61
N ALA A 10 0.40 -49.37 53.80
CA ALA A 10 1.11 -48.79 54.94
C ALA A 10 1.77 -47.41 54.65
N THR A 11 1.08 -46.35 55.14
CA THR A 11 1.60 -45.13 55.82
C THR A 11 2.47 -44.14 55.01
N ALA A 12 2.39 -42.81 55.13
CA ALA A 12 1.56 -41.90 55.92
C ALA A 12 1.73 -40.43 55.45
N ALA A 13 0.67 -39.65 55.66
CA ALA A 13 0.59 -38.27 56.17
C ALA A 13 0.99 -37.03 55.31
N LEU A 14 -0.06 -36.22 55.07
CA LEU A 14 -0.23 -34.77 55.27
C LEU A 14 0.69 -33.76 54.54
N ALA A 15 0.11 -33.10 53.53
CA ALA A 15 0.26 -31.65 53.35
C ALA A 15 -1.06 -31.00 52.91
N LEU A 16 -1.40 -29.96 53.67
CA LEU A 16 -2.40 -28.89 53.61
C LEU A 16 -3.08 -28.53 52.27
N THR A 17 -4.40 -28.31 52.36
CA THR A 17 -5.13 -27.10 51.94
C THR A 17 -4.83 -26.44 50.59
N ALA A 18 -5.80 -26.48 49.66
CA ALA A 18 -6.47 -25.28 49.10
C ALA A 18 -7.54 -25.65 48.06
N CYS A 19 -8.74 -25.11 48.22
CA CYS A 19 -9.78 -25.09 47.18
C CYS A 19 -9.35 -24.13 46.05
N SER A 20 -9.58 -24.50 44.78
CA SER A 20 -10.23 -23.63 43.77
C SER A 20 -10.26 -24.30 42.38
N THR A 21 -11.49 -24.49 41.90
CA THR A 21 -12.00 -24.16 40.56
C THR A 21 -11.31 -24.73 39.31
N SER A 22 -12.08 -25.63 38.67
CA SER A 22 -12.37 -25.77 37.23
C SER A 22 -11.22 -25.67 36.23
N THR A 23 -11.03 -26.74 35.47
CA THR A 23 -10.81 -26.64 34.02
C THR A 23 -11.37 -27.90 33.38
N SER A 24 -12.50 -27.74 32.69
CA SER A 24 -12.96 -28.67 31.68
C SER A 24 -11.91 -28.69 30.57
N THR A 25 -11.14 -29.76 30.47
CA THR A 25 -10.29 -30.01 29.30
C THR A 25 -11.18 -30.53 28.19
N SER A 26 -11.83 -29.61 27.48
CA SER A 26 -12.27 -29.90 26.11
C SER A 26 -11.03 -29.79 25.23
N THR A 27 -10.50 -30.96 24.88
CA THR A 27 -9.70 -31.14 23.68
C THR A 27 -10.58 -30.77 22.49
N ASP A 28 -10.42 -29.56 21.97
CA ASP A 28 -10.81 -29.24 20.60
C ASP A 28 -9.53 -29.15 19.77
N ALA A 29 -9.52 -29.95 18.72
CA ALA A 29 -8.44 -30.04 17.77
C ALA A 29 -8.18 -28.66 17.15
N GLY A 30 -6.92 -28.38 16.83
CA GLY A 30 -6.52 -27.18 16.13
C GLY A 30 -7.47 -26.89 14.96
N GLY A 31 -8.30 -25.87 15.16
CA GLY A 31 -8.97 -25.18 14.09
C GLY A 31 -7.88 -24.57 13.24
N ASP A 32 -7.63 -25.20 12.10
CA ASP A 32 -7.10 -24.53 10.93
C ASP A 32 -8.13 -23.44 10.58
N THR A 33 -8.07 -22.30 11.28
CA THR A 33 -8.67 -21.08 10.80
C THR A 33 -7.85 -20.71 9.58
N GLY A 34 -8.26 -21.24 8.43
CA GLY A 34 -8.21 -20.51 7.18
C GLY A 34 -8.94 -19.19 7.42
N THR A 35 -8.28 -18.27 8.10
CA THR A 35 -8.64 -16.87 8.18
C THR A 35 -8.62 -16.41 6.73
N SER A 36 -9.81 -16.31 6.12
CA SER A 36 -9.97 -15.49 4.94
C SER A 36 -9.21 -14.18 5.21
N PRO A 37 -8.31 -13.74 4.33
CA PRO A 37 -7.50 -12.57 4.62
C PRO A 37 -8.48 -11.46 4.96
N ALA A 38 -8.40 -10.95 6.18
CA ALA A 38 -9.40 -10.01 6.68
C ALA A 38 -9.35 -8.67 5.94
N VAL A 39 -8.38 -8.53 5.03
CA VAL A 39 -8.36 -7.52 3.97
C VAL A 39 -8.40 -8.25 2.63
N THR A 40 -9.36 -7.90 1.79
CA THR A 40 -9.53 -8.48 0.45
C THR A 40 -9.35 -7.42 -0.63
N VAL A 41 -8.86 -7.81 -1.80
CA VAL A 41 -8.80 -6.93 -2.98
C VAL A 41 -9.65 -7.52 -4.09
N THR A 42 -10.58 -6.73 -4.62
CA THR A 42 -11.47 -7.12 -5.73
C THR A 42 -11.31 -6.19 -6.92
N ASP A 43 -11.77 -6.66 -8.08
CA ASP A 43 -11.72 -5.93 -9.35
C ASP A 43 -10.34 -5.39 -9.72
N ALA A 44 -9.28 -6.06 -9.26
CA ALA A 44 -7.90 -5.62 -9.43
C ALA A 44 -7.46 -5.65 -10.90
N TRP A 45 -6.83 -4.56 -11.35
CA TRP A 45 -6.27 -4.48 -12.70
C TRP A 45 -5.08 -3.52 -12.77
N VAL A 46 -4.21 -3.76 -13.76
CA VAL A 46 -3.05 -2.90 -14.05
C VAL A 46 -3.23 -2.29 -15.43
N LYS A 47 -2.88 -1.01 -15.61
CA LYS A 47 -2.87 -0.41 -16.95
C LYS A 47 -1.70 -0.97 -17.76
N ALA A 48 -1.98 -1.41 -18.98
CA ALA A 48 -0.96 -1.87 -19.92
C ALA A 48 0.11 -0.79 -20.19
N VAL A 49 1.35 -1.25 -20.35
CA VAL A 49 2.51 -0.39 -20.65
C VAL A 49 3.60 -1.24 -21.31
N ASP A 50 4.33 -0.66 -22.27
CA ASP A 50 5.49 -1.32 -22.88
C ASP A 50 6.72 -1.26 -21.97
N ASP A 51 6.98 -0.11 -21.35
CA ASP A 51 8.04 0.11 -20.37
C ASP A 51 7.77 1.37 -19.51
N GLY A 52 8.49 1.52 -18.41
CA GLY A 52 8.50 2.72 -17.58
C GLY A 52 7.52 2.66 -16.41
N MET A 53 6.48 3.48 -16.43
CA MET A 53 5.61 3.73 -15.28
C MET A 53 4.15 3.39 -15.58
N THR A 54 3.47 2.72 -14.64
CA THR A 54 2.04 2.41 -14.77
C THR A 54 1.32 2.33 -13.41
N GLY A 55 -0.01 2.30 -13.43
CA GLY A 55 -0.85 2.23 -12.24
C GLY A 55 -1.59 0.91 -12.13
N ALA A 56 -1.75 0.44 -10.88
CA ALA A 56 -2.64 -0.64 -10.49
C ALA A 56 -3.81 -0.10 -9.64
N PHE A 57 -4.98 -0.69 -9.89
CA PHE A 57 -6.28 -0.21 -9.46
C PHE A 57 -7.12 -1.39 -8.96
N GLY A 58 -8.19 -1.11 -8.21
CA GLY A 58 -9.04 -2.13 -7.60
C GLY A 58 -9.78 -1.60 -6.38
N ILE A 59 -10.40 -2.49 -5.63
CA ILE A 59 -11.16 -2.15 -4.42
C ILE A 59 -10.58 -2.97 -3.27
N VAL A 60 -10.07 -2.29 -2.25
CA VAL A 60 -9.57 -2.93 -1.03
C VAL A 60 -10.62 -2.82 0.06
N THR A 61 -11.06 -3.95 0.61
CA THR A 61 -12.04 -4.01 1.69
C THR A 61 -11.39 -4.54 2.95
N ASN A 62 -11.57 -3.82 4.06
CA ASN A 62 -11.17 -4.24 5.39
C ASN A 62 -12.39 -4.86 6.09
N GLU A 63 -12.41 -6.19 6.19
CA GLU A 63 -13.46 -6.96 6.87
C GLU A 63 -13.18 -7.15 8.37
N THR A 64 -12.12 -6.54 8.91
CA THR A 64 -11.82 -6.59 10.36
C THR A 64 -12.65 -5.57 11.16
N ASP A 65 -12.66 -5.77 12.47
CA ASP A 65 -13.25 -4.85 13.46
C ASP A 65 -12.28 -3.73 13.90
N ALA A 66 -11.13 -3.57 13.23
CA ALA A 66 -10.12 -2.56 13.54
C ALA A 66 -9.66 -1.80 12.29
N ASP A 67 -9.10 -0.60 12.47
CA ASP A 67 -8.52 0.13 11.35
C ASP A 67 -7.25 -0.57 10.86
N VAL A 68 -7.09 -0.65 9.54
CA VAL A 68 -5.94 -1.25 8.87
C VAL A 68 -5.27 -0.21 7.98
N THR A 69 -3.94 -0.13 8.01
CA THR A 69 -3.19 0.77 7.12
C THR A 69 -2.34 -0.04 6.16
N ILE A 70 -2.50 0.20 4.86
CA ILE A 70 -1.57 -0.28 3.83
C ILE A 70 -0.37 0.65 3.82
N VAL A 71 0.82 0.13 4.06
CA VAL A 71 2.05 0.93 4.16
C VAL A 71 2.98 0.77 2.96
N SER A 72 2.89 -0.34 2.23
CA SER A 72 3.65 -0.55 0.99
C SER A 72 3.00 -1.59 0.10
N ALA A 73 3.44 -1.63 -1.16
CA ALA A 73 3.10 -2.66 -2.12
C ALA A 73 4.38 -3.16 -2.83
N ALA A 74 4.35 -4.37 -3.36
CA ALA A 74 5.43 -4.94 -4.15
C ALA A 74 4.91 -5.89 -5.23
N THR A 75 5.67 -6.01 -6.33
CA THR A 75 5.42 -6.95 -7.43
C THR A 75 6.75 -7.28 -8.11
N ASP A 76 6.84 -8.46 -8.74
CA ASP A 76 7.99 -8.83 -9.56
C ASP A 76 7.99 -8.15 -10.93
N ALA A 77 6.87 -7.53 -11.34
CA ALA A 77 6.70 -6.85 -12.62
C ALA A 77 7.36 -5.47 -12.71
N ALA A 78 7.85 -4.92 -11.60
CA ALA A 78 8.40 -3.56 -11.50
C ALA A 78 9.53 -3.51 -10.47
N ALA A 79 10.47 -2.59 -10.61
CA ALA A 79 11.57 -2.47 -9.65
C ALA A 79 11.10 -1.94 -8.27
N MET A 80 10.04 -1.11 -8.26
CA MET A 80 9.42 -0.62 -7.04
C MET A 80 7.93 -0.34 -7.25
N MET A 81 7.17 -0.37 -6.16
CA MET A 81 5.81 0.15 -6.13
C MET A 81 5.66 1.20 -5.03
N GLN A 82 4.82 2.20 -5.30
CA GLN A 82 4.52 3.30 -4.38
C GLN A 82 3.01 3.50 -4.25
N LEU A 83 2.58 4.10 -3.15
CA LEU A 83 1.19 4.45 -2.91
C LEU A 83 1.00 5.91 -3.32
N HIS A 84 0.19 6.19 -4.33
CA HIS A 84 0.02 7.52 -4.88
C HIS A 84 -1.43 7.99 -4.79
N GLU A 85 -1.63 9.30 -4.70
CA GLU A 85 -2.92 9.96 -4.83
C GLU A 85 -2.86 11.01 -5.94
N THR A 86 -3.99 11.24 -6.60
CA THR A 86 -4.13 12.37 -7.52
C THR A 86 -4.67 13.59 -6.76
N ILE A 87 -3.91 14.68 -6.77
CA ILE A 87 -4.31 15.98 -6.25
C ILE A 87 -4.57 16.97 -7.37
N VAL A 88 -5.42 17.96 -7.09
CA VAL A 88 -5.60 19.13 -7.96
C VAL A 88 -4.78 20.27 -7.41
N ASP A 89 -3.86 20.80 -8.22
CA ASP A 89 -3.02 21.92 -7.84
C ASP A 89 -3.79 23.25 -7.83
N ALA A 90 -3.14 24.31 -7.34
CA ALA A 90 -3.75 25.65 -7.28
C ALA A 90 -4.08 26.26 -8.66
N SER A 91 -3.53 25.71 -9.75
CA SER A 91 -3.80 26.10 -11.13
C SER A 91 -4.96 25.33 -11.77
N GLY A 92 -5.49 24.32 -11.07
CA GLY A 92 -6.55 23.44 -11.56
C GLY A 92 -6.05 22.26 -12.38
N ALA A 93 -4.73 22.00 -12.40
CA ALA A 93 -4.15 20.83 -13.05
C ALA A 93 -4.13 19.63 -12.10
N THR A 94 -4.26 18.42 -12.63
CA THR A 94 -4.13 17.18 -11.87
C THR A 94 -2.68 16.72 -11.81
N ALA A 95 -2.22 16.41 -10.60
CA ALA A 95 -0.88 15.91 -10.34
C ALA A 95 -0.95 14.66 -9.47
N MET A 96 -0.12 13.67 -9.77
CA MET A 96 0.07 12.48 -8.92
C MET A 96 1.20 12.75 -7.93
N GLN A 97 0.98 12.42 -6.65
CA GLN A 97 1.99 12.49 -5.59
C GLN A 97 2.02 11.20 -4.76
N GLU A 98 3.18 10.90 -4.17
CA GLU A 98 3.32 9.80 -3.21
C GLU A 98 2.66 10.13 -1.87
N VAL A 99 2.02 9.14 -1.25
CA VAL A 99 1.34 9.26 0.04
C VAL A 99 2.24 8.76 1.16
N ASP A 100 2.81 9.70 1.92
CA ASP A 100 3.58 9.40 3.13
C ASP A 100 2.66 8.89 4.26
N GLY A 101 2.92 7.68 4.74
CA GLY A 101 2.16 7.05 5.82
C GLY A 101 1.09 6.06 5.36
N GLY A 102 0.85 5.96 4.06
CA GLY A 102 0.02 4.91 3.46
C GLY A 102 -1.49 5.15 3.55
N PHE A 103 -2.28 4.13 3.21
CA PHE A 103 -3.75 4.23 3.15
C PHE A 103 -4.41 3.54 4.34
N THR A 104 -5.03 4.33 5.22
CA THR A 104 -5.83 3.80 6.34
C THR A 104 -7.26 3.50 5.88
N ILE A 105 -7.68 2.27 6.08
CA ILE A 105 -9.01 1.74 5.80
C ILE A 105 -9.68 1.46 7.15
N PRO A 106 -10.77 2.18 7.48
CA PRO A 106 -11.50 1.94 8.73
C PRO A 106 -12.00 0.50 8.85
N ALA A 107 -12.28 0.05 10.08
CA ALA A 107 -12.97 -1.21 10.33
C ALA A 107 -14.26 -1.35 9.48
N GLY A 108 -14.42 -2.47 8.77
CA GLY A 108 -15.56 -2.69 7.85
C GLY A 108 -15.58 -1.76 6.62
N GLY A 109 -14.51 -0.99 6.40
CA GLY A 109 -14.41 0.05 5.38
C GLY A 109 -13.83 -0.45 4.05
N THR A 110 -13.85 0.45 3.07
CA THR A 110 -13.33 0.19 1.73
C THR A 110 -12.49 1.37 1.23
N LEU A 111 -11.41 1.05 0.53
CA LEU A 111 -10.58 1.97 -0.23
C LEU A 111 -10.72 1.65 -1.72
N THR A 112 -11.14 2.63 -2.50
CA THR A 112 -11.14 2.55 -3.96
C THR A 112 -9.80 3.02 -4.50
N LEU A 113 -9.16 2.18 -5.30
CA LEU A 113 -7.99 2.53 -6.10
C LEU A 113 -8.43 2.72 -7.54
N GLU A 114 -8.40 3.95 -8.05
CA GLU A 114 -8.93 4.32 -9.37
C GLU A 114 -8.10 5.40 -10.08
N PRO A 115 -8.15 5.46 -11.43
CA PRO A 115 -7.52 6.54 -12.17
C PRO A 115 -8.07 7.91 -11.75
N GLY A 116 -7.19 8.86 -11.43
CA GLY A 116 -7.58 10.17 -10.91
C GLY A 116 -7.94 10.21 -9.43
N GLY A 117 -7.71 9.11 -8.70
CA GLY A 117 -7.81 9.03 -7.25
C GLY A 117 -6.58 8.34 -6.65
N ASN A 118 -6.79 7.56 -5.60
CA ASN A 118 -5.74 6.74 -5.00
C ASN A 118 -5.36 5.60 -5.94
N HIS A 119 -4.08 5.25 -6.05
CA HIS A 119 -3.64 4.15 -6.89
C HIS A 119 -2.28 3.62 -6.43
N LEU A 120 -1.93 2.41 -6.88
CA LEU A 120 -0.62 1.84 -6.66
C LEU A 120 0.23 2.10 -7.90
N MET A 121 1.29 2.86 -7.75
CA MET A 121 2.18 3.21 -8.85
C MET A 121 3.29 2.17 -8.98
N LEU A 122 3.43 1.55 -10.15
CA LEU A 122 4.54 0.68 -10.52
C LEU A 122 5.59 1.56 -11.21
N MET A 123 6.80 1.61 -10.66
CA MET A 123 7.92 2.36 -11.23
C MET A 123 8.94 1.39 -11.83
N ASP A 124 9.56 1.82 -12.93
CA ASP A 124 10.59 1.07 -13.65
C ASP A 124 10.15 -0.35 -14.04
N VAL A 125 9.00 -0.44 -14.71
CA VAL A 125 8.56 -1.63 -15.44
C VAL A 125 9.50 -1.84 -16.63
N ALA A 126 10.27 -2.93 -16.60
CA ALA A 126 11.27 -3.22 -17.64
C ALA A 126 10.71 -4.10 -18.77
N ASP A 127 9.78 -5.00 -18.43
CA ASP A 127 9.16 -5.93 -19.38
C ASP A 127 7.73 -5.46 -19.71
N PRO A 128 7.28 -5.56 -20.98
CA PRO A 128 5.94 -5.16 -21.37
C PRO A 128 4.85 -5.90 -20.61
N LEU A 129 3.88 -5.14 -20.08
CA LEU A 129 2.65 -5.66 -19.50
C LEU A 129 1.53 -5.55 -20.53
N GLN A 130 1.16 -6.68 -21.13
CA GLN A 130 0.21 -6.75 -22.23
C GLN A 130 -1.21 -7.05 -21.74
N PRO A 131 -2.26 -6.57 -22.43
CA PRO A 131 -3.64 -6.87 -22.07
C PRO A 131 -3.90 -8.38 -21.96
N GLY A 132 -4.46 -8.80 -20.83
CA GLY A 132 -4.73 -10.20 -20.52
C GLY A 132 -3.66 -10.88 -19.67
N ASP A 133 -2.50 -10.25 -19.48
CA ASP A 133 -1.49 -10.74 -18.54
C ASP A 133 -1.98 -10.66 -17.08
N GLN A 134 -1.33 -11.43 -16.22
CA GLN A 134 -1.63 -11.50 -14.79
C GLN A 134 -0.41 -10.99 -14.00
N VAL A 135 -0.62 -9.97 -13.18
CA VAL A 135 0.41 -9.39 -12.30
C VAL A 135 0.01 -9.68 -10.87
N THR A 136 0.85 -10.43 -10.15
CA THR A 136 0.67 -10.63 -8.71
C THR A 136 1.26 -9.44 -7.95
N VAL A 137 0.45 -8.84 -7.09
CA VAL A 137 0.84 -7.72 -6.22
C VAL A 137 0.66 -8.16 -4.77
N THR A 138 1.59 -7.77 -3.91
CA THR A 138 1.51 -8.00 -2.47
C THR A 138 1.43 -6.68 -1.74
N LEU A 139 0.36 -6.45 -0.99
CA LEU A 139 0.25 -5.33 -0.06
C LEU A 139 0.90 -5.70 1.27
N THR A 140 1.60 -4.77 1.90
CA THR A 140 2.06 -4.89 3.28
C THR A 140 1.25 -3.94 4.15
N LEU A 141 0.72 -4.48 5.25
CA LEU A 141 -0.07 -3.75 6.23
C LEU A 141 0.83 -3.25 7.38
N SER A 142 0.37 -2.27 8.14
CA SER A 142 1.11 -1.67 9.25
C SER A 142 1.42 -2.62 10.40
N ASP A 143 0.68 -3.72 10.52
CA ASP A 143 0.92 -4.81 11.48
C ASP A 143 1.99 -5.82 11.00
N GLY A 144 2.51 -5.63 9.77
CA GLY A 144 3.48 -6.51 9.12
C GLY A 144 2.85 -7.68 8.35
N SER A 145 1.53 -7.81 8.34
CA SER A 145 0.81 -8.80 7.54
C SER A 145 0.87 -8.45 6.05
N THR A 146 0.82 -9.48 5.20
CA THR A 146 0.86 -9.31 3.74
C THR A 146 -0.38 -9.86 3.08
N VAL A 147 -0.88 -9.15 2.07
CA VAL A 147 -2.09 -9.51 1.30
C VAL A 147 -1.71 -9.62 -0.18
N PRO A 148 -1.47 -10.85 -0.68
CA PRO A 148 -1.26 -11.07 -2.10
C PRO A 148 -2.59 -11.04 -2.87
N PHE A 149 -2.60 -10.46 -4.06
CA PHE A 149 -3.72 -10.49 -4.98
C PHE A 149 -3.23 -10.48 -6.43
N ASP A 150 -4.05 -11.03 -7.33
CA ASP A 150 -3.78 -11.03 -8.76
C ASP A 150 -4.56 -9.92 -9.45
N ALA A 151 -3.88 -9.16 -10.30
CA ALA A 151 -4.44 -8.09 -11.12
C ALA A 151 -4.33 -8.45 -12.60
N VAL A 152 -5.42 -8.27 -13.35
CA VAL A 152 -5.42 -8.47 -14.81
C VAL A 152 -4.94 -7.20 -15.50
N VAL A 153 -4.00 -7.31 -16.43
CA VAL A 153 -3.55 -6.17 -17.23
C VAL A 153 -4.62 -5.81 -18.27
N LYS A 154 -4.98 -4.53 -18.35
CA LYS A 154 -6.02 -4.00 -19.24
C LYS A 154 -5.50 -2.82 -20.05
N GLU A 155 -5.97 -2.71 -21.29
CA GLU A 155 -5.81 -1.48 -22.06
C GLU A 155 -6.69 -0.39 -21.46
N PHE A 156 -6.11 0.78 -21.19
CA PHE A 156 -6.83 1.94 -20.69
C PHE A 156 -6.23 3.22 -21.26
N THR A 157 -7.05 4.01 -21.93
CA THR A 157 -6.67 5.26 -22.60
C THR A 157 -7.14 6.52 -21.85
N GLY A 158 -7.63 6.39 -20.61
CA GLY A 158 -8.10 7.51 -19.78
C GLY A 158 -7.04 8.06 -18.81
N ALA A 159 -7.34 9.19 -18.16
CA ALA A 159 -6.52 9.88 -17.14
C ALA A 159 -5.12 10.35 -17.61
N GLN A 160 -5.09 11.40 -18.45
CA GLN A 160 -3.84 12.09 -18.81
C GLN A 160 -3.38 12.97 -17.64
N GLU A 161 -2.71 12.38 -16.65
CA GLU A 161 -2.24 13.09 -15.45
C GLU A 161 -0.72 13.25 -15.47
N SER A 162 -0.22 14.37 -14.97
CA SER A 162 1.22 14.63 -14.85
C SER A 162 1.77 14.15 -13.52
N TYR A 163 2.92 13.48 -13.54
CA TYR A 163 3.64 13.06 -12.33
C TYR A 163 4.42 14.24 -11.72
N ALA A 164 4.25 14.48 -10.41
CA ALA A 164 5.01 15.47 -9.66
C ALA A 164 5.88 14.76 -8.61
N PRO A 165 7.20 14.63 -8.82
CA PRO A 165 8.07 13.98 -7.82
C PRO A 165 8.07 14.79 -6.53
N SER A 166 7.85 14.13 -5.39
CA SER A 166 7.92 14.72 -4.05
C SER A 166 9.32 15.33 -3.83
N MET A 167 9.40 16.66 -3.76
CA MET A 167 10.67 17.36 -3.51
C MET A 167 11.01 17.36 -2.01
N ASP A 168 11.55 16.25 -1.51
CA ASP A 168 12.29 16.26 -0.25
C ASP A 168 13.81 16.36 -0.52
N GLY A 169 14.31 17.60 -0.44
CA GLY A 169 15.71 17.85 -0.08
C GLY A 169 16.74 17.95 -1.20
N MET A 170 16.71 19.02 -1.99
CA MET A 170 17.94 19.65 -2.47
C MET A 170 17.97 21.14 -2.12
N ASP A 171 18.63 21.44 -1.00
CA ASP A 171 19.29 22.71 -0.76
C ASP A 171 20.29 22.97 -1.91
N HIS A 172 19.98 23.97 -2.74
CA HIS A 172 20.94 24.57 -3.65
C HIS A 172 21.11 26.04 -3.25
N GLY A 173 21.85 26.24 -2.17
CA GLY A 173 22.39 27.53 -1.78
C GLY A 173 23.11 28.24 -2.95
N SER A 174 22.55 29.39 -3.31
CA SER A 174 23.22 30.66 -3.64
C SER A 174 24.45 30.70 -4.57
N ALA A 175 24.27 31.24 -5.78
CA ALA A 175 25.02 32.36 -6.41
C ALA A 175 24.71 32.35 -7.93
N SER A 176 24.25 33.39 -8.63
CA SER A 176 24.52 34.83 -8.56
C SER A 176 23.38 35.65 -9.24
N PRO A 177 23.22 36.95 -8.94
CA PRO A 177 22.28 37.83 -9.63
C PRO A 177 22.96 38.66 -10.75
N SER A 178 22.12 39.37 -11.52
CA SER A 178 22.41 40.32 -12.63
C SER A 178 22.63 39.65 -13.99
N THR A 179 22.00 40.03 -15.10
CA THR A 179 21.53 41.33 -15.61
C THR A 179 20.34 41.06 -16.56
N GLY A 180 19.18 41.71 -16.48
CA GLY A 180 18.98 43.09 -16.96
C GLY A 180 18.66 43.12 -18.46
N SER A 181 17.39 42.88 -18.83
CA SER A 181 16.88 43.02 -20.19
C SER A 181 16.99 44.47 -20.69
N PRO A 182 17.55 44.75 -21.89
CA PRO A 182 17.41 46.08 -22.49
C PRO A 182 16.03 46.23 -23.15
N SER A 183 15.24 47.14 -22.60
CA SER A 183 14.08 47.75 -23.24
C SER A 183 14.50 48.47 -24.52
N SER A 184 13.93 48.07 -25.65
CA SER A 184 14.02 48.76 -26.94
C SER A 184 13.34 50.13 -26.88
N GLY A 185 14.13 51.16 -26.57
CA GLY A 185 13.75 52.56 -26.70
C GLY A 185 14.10 53.08 -28.09
N VAL A 186 13.08 53.53 -28.81
CA VAL A 186 13.18 54.21 -30.11
C VAL A 186 13.54 55.68 -29.86
N PRO A 187 14.61 56.25 -30.44
CA PRO A 187 14.74 57.70 -30.52
C PRO A 187 14.18 58.23 -31.84
N SER A 188 13.23 59.15 -31.69
CA SER A 188 12.78 60.13 -32.68
C SER A 188 13.72 61.35 -32.67
N SER A 189 13.69 62.13 -33.76
CA SER A 189 14.42 63.39 -34.08
C SER A 189 15.83 63.20 -34.66
N GLY A 190 16.28 63.88 -35.72
CA GLY A 190 15.75 65.02 -36.46
C GLY A 190 16.89 66.03 -36.75
N ALA A 191 17.00 66.47 -38.01
CA ALA A 191 17.62 67.71 -38.50
C ALA A 191 19.17 67.86 -38.66
N ASP A 192 19.51 68.63 -39.71
CA ASP A 192 20.77 69.28 -40.11
C ASP A 192 21.92 68.39 -40.61
N GLY A 193 22.57 68.61 -41.75
CA GLY A 193 22.62 69.76 -42.66
C GLY A 193 24.04 69.81 -43.26
N SER A 194 24.16 69.74 -44.59
CA SER A 194 25.20 70.30 -45.49
C SER A 194 25.13 69.65 -46.87
#